data_AF-A0A239NS92-F1
#
_entry.id   AF-A0A239NS92-F1
#
_cell.length_a   1.000
_cell.length_b   1.000
_cell.length_c   1.000
_cell.angle_alpha   90.00
_cell.angle_beta   90.00
_cell.angle_gamma   90.00
#
_symmetry.space_group_name_H-M   'P 1'
#
loop_
_entity.id
_entity.type
_entity.pdbx_description
1 polymer ?
#
loop_
_entity_poly.entity_id
_entity_poly.type
_entity_poly.pdbx_seq_one_letter_code
_entity_poly.pdbx_strand_id
1 'polypeptide(L)'
;MSAMIEWSWRIEDAHSIICGSWSNEDLWDSSFQRIKGQAVLDVAVFGRLPELDIHLSNDLHVLSFMTAEGDPPWALFDRRADKATLHVRAGQLCLE
;
A
#
# COMPACT_ATOMS: atom_id res chain seq x y z
N MET A 1 9.15 -6.10 8.52
CA MET A 1 8.23 -6.17 7.37
C MET A 1 8.44 -4.94 6.50
N SER A 2 8.34 -5.07 5.19
CA SER A 2 8.43 -3.97 4.23
C SER A 2 7.35 -4.15 3.17
N ALA A 3 6.75 -3.07 2.70
CA ALA A 3 5.81 -3.09 1.59
C ALA A 3 6.48 -2.49 0.34
N MET A 4 6.27 -3.14 -0.80
CA MET A 4 6.51 -2.58 -2.13
C MET A 4 5.15 -2.42 -2.79
N ILE A 5 4.89 -1.26 -3.38
CA ILE A 5 3.72 -0.99 -4.20
C ILE A 5 4.24 -0.38 -5.50
N GLU A 6 3.95 -1.02 -6.62
CA GLU A 6 4.36 -0.56 -7.93
C GLU A 6 3.25 0.27 -8.58
N TRP A 7 3.53 1.57 -8.75
CA TRP A 7 2.58 2.57 -9.26
C TRP A 7 1.24 2.59 -8.52
N SER A 8 0.34 3.45 -9.00
CA SER A 8 -1.08 3.52 -8.61
C SER A 8 -1.37 3.41 -7.11
N TRP A 9 -0.53 4.02 -6.29
CA TRP A 9 -0.71 4.13 -4.85
C TRP A 9 -1.38 5.45 -4.49
N ARG A 10 -2.03 5.50 -3.33
CA ARG A 10 -2.55 6.75 -2.76
C ARG A 10 -2.48 6.75 -1.24
N ILE A 11 -2.35 7.95 -0.69
CA ILE A 11 -2.47 8.26 0.73
C ILE A 11 -3.82 8.94 0.90
N GLU A 12 -4.67 8.41 1.77
CA GLU A 12 -5.98 8.99 2.06
C GLU A 12 -6.22 9.13 3.55
N ASP A 13 -7.09 10.08 3.89
CA ASP A 13 -7.73 10.16 5.19
C ASP A 13 -9.18 9.69 5.08
N ALA A 14 -9.96 9.84 6.16
CA ALA A 14 -11.36 9.44 6.21
C ALA A 14 -12.27 10.13 5.18
N HIS A 15 -11.83 11.19 4.50
CA HIS A 15 -12.67 12.05 3.68
C HIS A 15 -12.13 12.34 2.29
N SER A 16 -10.83 12.14 2.05
CA SER A 16 -10.18 12.57 0.81
C SER A 16 -8.88 11.83 0.51
N ILE A 17 -8.53 11.81 -0.78
CA ILE A 17 -7.19 11.42 -1.23
C ILE A 17 -6.27 12.63 -1.03
N ILE A 18 -5.25 12.47 -0.20
CA ILE A 18 -4.25 13.51 0.10
C ILE A 18 -3.25 13.63 -1.04
N CYS A 19 -2.74 12.50 -1.50
CA CYS A 19 -1.73 12.40 -2.55
C CYS A 19 -1.72 10.99 -3.11
N GLY A 20 -1.28 10.82 -4.36
CA GLY A 20 -1.02 9.50 -4.93
C GLY A 20 0.05 9.54 -6.00
N SER A 21 0.34 8.39 -6.59
CA SER A 21 1.35 8.24 -7.65
C SER A 21 1.06 9.09 -8.89
N TRP A 22 -0.18 9.56 -9.05
CA TRP A 22 -0.64 10.41 -10.16
C TRP A 22 -0.84 11.88 -9.74
N SER A 23 -0.59 12.22 -8.47
CA SER A 23 -0.60 13.61 -8.01
C SER A 23 0.67 14.35 -8.48
N ASN A 24 0.60 15.69 -8.54
CA ASN A 24 1.78 16.51 -8.79
C ASN A 24 2.89 16.17 -7.77
N GLU A 25 4.13 16.00 -8.25
CA GLU A 25 5.30 15.60 -7.45
C GLU A 25 5.62 16.59 -6.32
N ASP A 26 5.26 17.87 -6.49
CA ASP A 26 5.41 18.90 -5.45
C ASP A 26 4.66 18.54 -4.15
N LEU A 27 3.62 17.69 -4.23
CA LEU A 27 2.86 17.23 -3.07
C LEU A 27 3.52 16.05 -2.34
N TRP A 28 4.46 15.36 -2.99
CA TRP A 28 4.96 14.07 -2.51
C TRP A 28 5.77 14.21 -1.24
N ASP A 29 6.75 15.12 -1.18
CA ASP A 29 7.59 15.23 0.01
C ASP A 29 6.77 15.56 1.25
N SER A 30 5.93 16.59 1.18
CA SER A 30 5.05 16.97 2.30
C SER A 30 4.10 15.83 2.73
N SER A 31 3.56 15.07 1.77
CA SER A 31 2.70 13.91 2.06
C SER A 31 3.47 12.75 2.67
N PHE A 32 4.69 12.47 2.20
CA PHE A 32 5.55 11.45 2.77
C PHE A 32 6.02 11.79 4.18
N GLN A 33 6.27 13.06 4.49
CA GLN A 33 6.57 13.48 5.87
C GLN A 33 5.42 13.17 6.83
N ARG A 34 4.16 13.17 6.37
CA ARG A 34 3.00 12.84 7.23
C ARG A 34 2.94 11.36 7.61
N ILE A 35 3.45 10.46 6.77
CA ILE A 35 3.41 9.00 7.03
C ILE A 35 4.73 8.46 7.59
N LYS A 36 5.85 9.18 7.39
CA LYS A 36 7.16 8.82 7.97
C LYS A 36 7.09 8.79 9.49
N GLY A 37 7.62 7.71 10.08
CA GLY A 37 7.67 7.53 11.53
C GLY A 37 6.35 7.10 12.18
N GLN A 38 5.26 7.00 11.42
CA GLN A 38 3.99 6.47 11.93
C GLN A 38 4.06 4.95 12.10
N ALA A 39 3.40 4.44 13.14
CA ALA A 39 3.29 3.01 13.35
C ALA A 39 2.22 2.43 12.41
N VAL A 40 2.49 1.25 11.86
CA VAL A 40 1.46 0.47 11.14
C VAL A 40 0.57 -0.18 12.18
N LEU A 41 -0.72 0.17 12.17
CA LEU A 41 -1.73 -0.39 13.07
C LEU A 41 -2.39 -1.63 12.50
N ASP A 42 -2.65 -1.63 11.19
CA ASP A 42 -3.30 -2.74 10.50
C ASP A 42 -2.82 -2.85 9.05
N VAL A 43 -2.92 -4.05 8.49
CA VAL A 43 -2.68 -4.33 7.08
C VAL A 43 -3.78 -5.25 6.57
N ALA A 44 -4.57 -4.75 5.63
CA ALA A 44 -5.70 -5.45 5.06
C ALA A 44 -5.60 -5.54 3.54
N VAL A 45 -6.43 -6.40 2.96
CA VAL A 45 -6.69 -6.40 1.52
C VAL A 45 -8.16 -6.11 1.25
N PHE A 46 -8.45 -5.44 0.14
CA PHE A 46 -9.81 -5.08 -0.26
C PHE A 46 -10.02 -5.27 -1.76
N GLY A 47 -11.29 -5.19 -2.18
CA GLY A 47 -11.67 -5.36 -3.58
C GLY A 47 -11.80 -6.82 -4.01
N ARG A 48 -12.20 -7.02 -5.27
CA ARG A 48 -12.31 -8.36 -5.88
C ARG A 48 -10.93 -8.92 -6.25
N LEU A 49 -10.08 -8.08 -6.82
CA LEU A 49 -8.65 -8.32 -6.88
C LEU A 49 -8.06 -7.76 -5.57
N PRO A 50 -7.17 -8.48 -4.86
CA PRO A 50 -6.68 -8.04 -3.56
C PRO A 50 -5.77 -6.81 -3.69
N GLU A 51 -6.34 -5.63 -3.50
CA GLU A 51 -5.59 -4.39 -3.31
C GLU A 51 -5.16 -4.28 -1.85
N LEU A 52 -4.03 -3.64 -1.58
CA LEU A 52 -3.43 -3.48 -0.26
C LEU A 52 -3.94 -2.21 0.43
N ASP A 53 -4.25 -2.30 1.72
CA ASP A 53 -4.52 -1.16 2.60
C ASP A 53 -3.65 -1.25 3.86
N ILE A 54 -2.88 -0.19 4.13
CA ILE A 54 -2.01 -0.05 5.31
C ILE A 54 -2.52 1.11 6.15
N HIS A 55 -3.07 0.81 7.32
CA HIS A 55 -3.55 1.80 8.28
C HIS A 55 -2.44 2.23 9.24
N LEU A 56 -2.24 3.54 9.38
CA LEU A 56 -1.20 4.16 10.19
C LEU A 56 -1.74 4.81 11.47
N SER A 57 -0.87 5.02 12.46
CA SER A 57 -1.21 5.56 13.79
C SER A 57 -1.75 6.99 13.82
N ASN A 58 -1.72 7.70 12.70
CA ASN A 58 -2.31 9.03 12.55
C ASN A 58 -3.57 9.03 11.66
N ASP A 59 -4.25 7.89 11.60
CA ASP A 59 -5.47 7.65 10.82
C ASP A 59 -5.32 7.86 9.31
N LEU A 60 -4.08 7.87 8.80
CA LEU A 60 -3.81 7.85 7.37
C LEU A 60 -3.72 6.43 6.86
N HIS A 61 -4.19 6.23 5.64
CA HIS A 61 -4.10 4.97 4.93
C HIS A 61 -3.19 5.10 3.72
N VAL A 62 -2.36 4.08 3.47
CA VAL A 62 -1.60 3.92 2.21
C VAL A 62 -2.17 2.73 1.46
N LEU A 63 -2.74 2.99 0.29
CA LEU A 63 -3.43 1.98 -0.51
C LEU A 63 -2.72 1.71 -1.83
N SER A 64 -2.77 0.47 -2.32
CA SER A 64 -2.63 0.19 -3.74
C SER A 64 -4.00 0.27 -4.43
N PHE A 65 -4.02 0.69 -5.69
CA PHE A 65 -5.25 0.73 -6.47
C PHE A 65 -4.94 0.61 -7.97
N MET A 66 -4.80 -0.61 -8.48
CA MET A 66 -4.43 -0.84 -9.87
C MET A 66 -5.61 -0.61 -10.82
N THR A 67 -5.41 0.25 -11.81
CA THR A 67 -6.36 0.49 -12.91
C THR A 67 -5.89 -0.04 -14.25
N ALA A 68 -4.66 -0.58 -14.32
CA ALA A 68 -4.09 -1.20 -15.51
C ALA A 68 -4.31 -2.72 -15.52
N GLU A 69 -3.96 -3.36 -16.62
CA GLU A 69 -4.11 -4.81 -16.82
C GLU A 69 -3.13 -5.62 -15.94
N GLY A 70 -3.61 -6.70 -15.34
CA GLY A 70 -2.80 -7.66 -14.58
C GLY A 70 -3.22 -7.83 -13.12
N ASP A 71 -2.35 -8.44 -12.33
CA ASP A 71 -2.50 -8.54 -10.88
C ASP A 71 -2.04 -7.22 -10.21
N PRO A 72 -2.65 -6.81 -9.09
CA PRO A 72 -2.16 -5.70 -8.29
C PRO A 72 -0.68 -5.89 -7.91
N PRO A 73 0.23 -5.01 -8.34
CA PRO A 73 1.66 -5.24 -8.23
C PRO A 73 2.19 -4.68 -6.89
N TRP A 74 1.80 -5.33 -5.81
CA TRP A 74 2.35 -5.06 -4.49
C TRP A 74 2.91 -6.35 -3.87
N ALA A 75 3.84 -6.18 -2.93
CA ALA A 75 4.39 -7.28 -2.14
C ALA A 75 4.67 -6.84 -0.71
N LEU A 76 4.34 -7.69 0.26
CA LEU A 76 4.79 -7.56 1.65
C LEU A 76 5.90 -8.56 1.91
N PHE A 77 7.06 -8.05 2.30
CA PHE A 77 8.22 -8.86 2.68
C PHE A 77 8.29 -8.92 4.20
N ASP A 78 8.08 -10.09 4.79
CA ASP A 78 8.52 -10.35 6.14
C ASP A 78 9.95 -10.91 6.11
N ARG A 79 10.86 -10.21 6.77
CA ARG A 79 12.28 -10.58 6.89
C ARG A 79 12.65 -11.03 8.30
N ARG A 80 11.64 -11.30 9.13
CA ARG A 80 11.78 -12.03 10.39
C ARG A 80 12.15 -13.50 10.07
N ALA A 81 12.34 -14.33 11.09
CA ALA A 81 13.06 -15.62 11.04
C ALA A 81 12.77 -16.54 9.82
N ASP A 82 11.53 -16.58 9.33
CA ASP A 82 11.12 -17.34 8.15
C ASP A 82 10.74 -16.38 7.00
N LYS A 83 11.76 -15.90 6.28
CA LYS A 83 11.59 -14.95 5.17
C LYS A 83 10.39 -15.36 4.29
N ALA A 84 9.35 -14.54 4.27
CA ALA A 84 8.13 -14.82 3.53
C ALA A 84 7.68 -13.59 2.75
N THR A 85 7.08 -13.82 1.59
CA THR A 85 6.56 -12.78 0.71
C THR A 85 5.07 -13.03 0.45
N LEU A 86 4.25 -12.04 0.79
CA LEU A 86 2.83 -12.02 0.43
C LEU A 86 2.66 -11.17 -0.83
N HIS A 87 1.99 -11.69 -1.85
CA HIS A 87 1.73 -10.98 -3.12
C HIS A 87 0.46 -11.51 -3.79
N VAL A 88 0.07 -10.92 -4.93
CA VAL A 88 -1.06 -11.40 -5.74
C VAL A 88 -0.56 -12.13 -6.98
N ARG A 89 -1.13 -13.31 -7.26
CA ARG A 89 -0.94 -14.05 -8.51
C ARG A 89 -2.25 -14.67 -8.97
N ALA A 90 -2.62 -14.46 -10.23
CA ALA A 90 -3.86 -14.92 -10.82
C ALA A 90 -5.10 -14.52 -9.99
N GLY A 91 -5.11 -13.29 -9.47
CA GLY A 91 -6.15 -12.74 -8.62
C GLY A 91 -6.24 -13.34 -7.22
N GLN A 92 -5.25 -14.12 -6.79
CA GLN A 92 -5.22 -14.78 -5.48
C GLN A 92 -4.04 -14.33 -4.65
N LEU A 93 -4.27 -14.22 -3.34
CA LEU A 93 -3.23 -13.96 -2.36
C LEU A 93 -2.32 -15.18 -2.22
N CYS A 94 -1.02 -15.00 -2.44
CA CYS A 94 -0.01 -16.04 -2.40
C CYS A 94 1.05 -15.74 -1.34
N LEU A 95 1.44 -16.77 -0.58
CA LEU A 95 2.56 -16.74 0.36
C LEU A 95 3.70 -17.57 -0.23
N GLU A 96 4.88 -16.96 -0.37
CA GLU A 96 6.12 -17.59 -0.86
C GLU A 96 7.27 -17.47 0.14
#